data_AF-A0A3N5ZPH6-F1
#
_entry.id   AF-A0A3N5ZPH6-F1
#
_cell.length_a   1.000
_cell.length_b   1.000
_cell.length_c   1.000
_cell.angle_alpha   90.00
_cell.angle_beta   90.00
_cell.angle_gamma   90.00
#
_symmetry.space_group_name_H-M   'P 1'
#
loop_
_entity.id
_entity.type
_entity.pdbx_description
1 polymer ?
#
loop_
_entity_poly.entity_id
_entity_poly.type
_entity_poly.pdbx_seq_one_letter_code
_entity_poly.pdbx_strand_id
1 'polypeptide(L)' 'MNPIVYFDTSALAKWYISESGSAEAEKYIRQHGPVFISDLTIVEMRCLLARRRRDGSLTGDIDARVW' A
#
# COMPACT_ATOMS: atom_id res chain seq x y z
N MET A 1 6.33 18.97 17.95
CA MET A 1 5.42 17.87 17.55
C MET A 1 5.91 17.34 16.22
N ASN A 2 6.14 16.03 16.08
CA ASN A 2 6.35 15.45 14.75
C ASN A 2 5.03 15.54 13.97
N PRO A 3 5.08 15.86 12.66
CA PRO A 3 3.88 15.88 11.84
C PRO A 3 3.26 14.48 11.80
N ILE A 4 1.93 14.42 11.90
CA ILE A 4 1.18 13.19 11.63
C ILE A 4 1.24 12.97 10.13
N VAL A 5 1.92 11.89 9.73
CA VAL A 5 1.94 11.44 8.34
C VAL A 5 0.73 10.55 8.10
N TYR A 6 -0.08 10.91 7.10
CA TYR A 6 -1.24 10.11 6.70
C TYR A 6 -1.01 9.49 5.32
N PHE A 7 -1.33 8.20 5.19
CA PHE A 7 -1.27 7.46 3.94
C PHE A 7 -2.68 7.20 3.41
N ASP A 8 -2.93 7.65 2.19
CA ASP A 8 -4.08 7.22 1.42
C ASP A 8 -3.86 5.80 0.87
N THR A 9 -4.87 5.24 0.23
CA THR A 9 -4.78 3.89 -0.35
C THR A 9 -3.71 3.80 -1.42
N SER A 10 -3.50 4.86 -2.21
CA SER A 10 -2.52 4.83 -3.30
C SER A 10 -1.07 4.83 -2.79
N ALA A 11 -0.77 5.53 -1.69
CA ALA A 11 0.53 5.50 -1.03
C ALA A 11 0.76 4.17 -0.30
N LEU A 12 -0.28 3.63 0.34
CA LEU A 12 -0.21 2.31 0.98
C LEU A 12 0.00 1.20 -0.05
N ALA A 13 -0.68 1.25 -1.20
CA ALA A 13 -0.53 0.28 -2.27
C ALA A 13 0.90 0.21 -2.80
N LYS A 14 1.55 1.36 -3.01
CA LYS A 14 2.96 1.45 -3.42
C LYS A 14 3.94 0.80 -2.45
N TRP A 15 3.59 0.75 -1.17
CA TRP A 15 4.41 0.10 -0.15
C TRP A 15 4.27 -1.42 -0.17
N TYR A 16 3.06 -1.93 -0.39
CA TYR A 16 2.79 -3.38 -0.38
C TYR A 16 2.99 -4.05 -1.74
N ILE A 17 2.87 -3.30 -2.83
CA ILE A 17 2.96 -3.80 -4.20
C ILE A 17 3.97 -2.95 -4.96
N SER A 18 4.93 -3.61 -5.60
CA SER A 18 5.90 -2.94 -6.47
C SER A 18 5.21 -2.34 -7.69
N GLU A 19 5.12 -1.02 -7.72
CA GLU A 19 4.59 -0.24 -8.83
C GLU A 19 5.38 1.08 -8.98
N SER A 20 5.02 1.89 -9.96
CA SER A 20 5.63 3.20 -10.13
C SER A 20 5.43 4.05 -8.85
N GLY A 21 6.53 4.55 -8.29
CA GLY A 21 6.53 5.32 -7.05
C GLY A 21 6.76 4.50 -5.76
N SER A 22 6.95 3.18 -5.85
CA SER A 22 7.21 2.33 -4.67
C SER A 22 8.51 2.69 -3.95
N ALA A 23 9.57 3.03 -4.68
CA ALA A 23 10.85 3.40 -4.08
C ALA A 23 10.75 4.70 -3.27
N GLU A 24 9.97 5.66 -3.76
CA GLU A 24 9.70 6.93 -3.11
C GLU A 24 8.82 6.74 -1.87
N ALA A 25 7.77 5.92 -1.98
CA ALA A 25 6.91 5.57 -0.84
C ALA A 25 7.71 4.85 0.25
N GLU A 26 8.58 3.91 -0.13
CA GLU A 26 9.49 3.22 0.78
C GLU A 26 10.43 4.18 1.48
N LYS A 27 11.13 5.01 0.72
CA LYS A 27 12.05 6.02 1.26
C LYS A 27 11.31 6.94 2.23
N TYR A 28 10.10 7.36 1.88
CA TYR A 28 9.29 8.24 2.70
C TYR A 28 8.92 7.60 4.05
N ILE A 29 8.40 6.36 4.05
CA ILE A 29 8.04 5.64 5.28
C ILE A 29 9.27 5.43 6.16
N ARG A 30 10.42 5.05 5.57
CA ARG A 30 11.66 4.86 6.32
C ARG A 30 12.17 6.14 6.99
N GLN A 31 11.89 7.30 6.41
CA GLN A 31 12.33 8.60 6.93
C GLN A 31 11.34 9.25 7.90
N HIS A 32 10.04 9.04 7.72
CA HIS A 32 8.99 9.79 8.43
C HIS A 32 7.96 8.92 9.16
N GLY A 33 8.08 7.59 9.10
CA GLY A 33 7.18 6.67 9.79
C GLY A 33 7.29 6.75 11.33
N PRO A 34 6.28 6.25 12.07
CA PRO A 34 5.10 5.53 11.59
C PRO A 34 4.06 6.43 10.90
N VAL A 35 3.29 5.85 9.98
CA VAL A 35 2.22 6.54 9.23
C VAL A 35 0.84 6.09 9.72
N PHE A 36 -0.15 6.97 9.61
CA PHE A 36 -1.53 6.71 9.94
C PHE A 36 -2.35 6.43 8.69
N ILE A 37 -3.35 5.58 8.82
CA ILE A 37 -4.34 5.29 7.78
C ILE A 37 -5.74 5.37 8.40
N SER A 38 -6.76 5.57 7.58
CA SER A 38 -8.14 5.40 8.00
C SER A 38 -8.59 3.95 7.87
N ASP A 39 -9.68 3.59 8.55
CA ASP A 39 -10.35 2.32 8.34
C ASP A 39 -10.85 2.15 6.89
N LEU A 40 -11.19 3.25 6.20
CA LEU A 40 -11.58 3.22 4.80
C LEU A 40 -10.42 2.76 3.91
N THR A 41 -9.18 3.18 4.22
CA THR A 41 -7.97 2.77 3.51
C THR A 41 -7.82 1.24 3.50
N ILE A 42 -8.24 0.57 4.58
CA ILE A 42 -8.21 -0.91 4.68
C ILE A 42 -9.18 -1.54 3.68
N VAL A 43 -10.42 -1.02 3.62
CA VAL A 43 -11.46 -1.50 2.70
C VAL A 43 -11.04 -1.28 1.24
N GLU A 44 -10.53 -0.10 0.92
CA GLU A 44 -10.07 0.24 -0.42
C GLU A 44 -8.88 -0.62 -0.85
N MET A 45 -7.92 -0.88 0.06
CA MET A 45 -6.79 -1.77 -0.21
C MET A 45 -7.26 -3.20 -0.50
N ARG A 46 -8.23 -3.72 0.27
CA ARG A 46 -8.82 -5.06 0.01
C ARG A 46 -9.53 -5.13 -1.34
N CYS A 47 -10.29 -4.10 -1.71
CA CYS A 47 -10.93 -4.01 -3.02
C CYS A 47 -9.90 -3.95 -4.17
N LEU A 48 -8.82 -3.18 -3.99
CA LEU A 48 -7.73 -3.07 -4.95
C LEU A 48 -7.04 -4.42 -5.19
N LEU A 49 -6.69 -5.13 -4.12
CA LEU A 49 -6.07 -6.46 -4.20
C LEU A 49 -7.00 -7.48 -4.87
N ALA A 50 -8.28 -7.51 -4.49
CA ALA A 50 -9.26 -8.40 -5.09
C ALA A 50 -9.44 -8.15 -6.60
N ARG A 51 -9.38 -6.88 -7.03
CA ARG A 51 -9.43 -6.51 -8.45
C ARG A 51 -8.18 -7.02 -9.19
N ARG A 52 -6.98 -6.74 -8.66
CA ARG A 52 -5.70 -7.18 -9.25
C ARG A 52 -5.55 -8.70 -9.32
N ARG A 53 -6.19 -9.41 -8.40
CA ARG A 53 -6.26 -10.87 -8.45
C ARG A 53 -7.17 -11.36 -9.58
N ARG A 54 -8.33 -10.72 -9.79
CA ARG A 54 -9.26 -11.09 -10.88
C ARG A 54 -8.74 -10.76 -12.27
N ASP A 55 -7.95 -9.70 -12.41
CA ASP A 55 -7.34 -9.33 -13.68
C ASP A 55 -6.00 -10.04 -13.96
N GLY A 56 -5.52 -10.85 -13.01
CA GLY A 56 -4.30 -11.63 -13.15
C GLY A 56 -3.01 -10.83 -12.99
N SER A 57 -3.08 -9.57 -12.55
CA SER A 57 -1.89 -8.74 -12.27
C SER A 57 -1.23 -9.04 -10.92
N LEU A 58 -1.90 -9.81 -10.05
CA LEU A 58 -1.35 -10.29 -8.77
C LEU A 58 -1.19 -11.80 -8.83
N THR A 59 0.05 -12.29 -8.94
CA THR A 59 0.35 -13.73 -9.08
C THR A 59 1.59 -14.14 -8.30
N GLY A 60 1.66 -15.41 -7.88
CA GLY A 60 2.83 -15.98 -7.20
C GLY A 60 2.97 -15.47 -5.77
N ASP A 61 4.21 -15.29 -5.31
CA ASP A 61 4.52 -14.98 -3.91
C ASP A 61 3.87 -13.68 -3.42
N ILE A 62 3.63 -12.71 -4.31
CA ILE A 62 3.01 -11.45 -3.91
C ILE A 62 1.53 -11.62 -3.57
N ASP A 63 0.79 -12.51 -4.26
CA ASP A 63 -0.61 -12.84 -3.94
C ASP A 63 -0.69 -13.48 -2.55
N ALA A 64 0.22 -14.42 -2.25
CA ALA A 64 0.28 -15.10 -0.95
C ALA A 64 0.63 -14.16 0.22
N ARG A 65 1.40 -13.09 -0.02
CA ARG A 65 1.86 -12.16 1.02
C ARG A 65 0.84 -11.08 1.39
N VAL A 66 -0.01 -10.70 0.45
CA VAL A 66 -0.95 -9.56 0.63
C VAL A 66 -2.38 -9.99 0.94
N TRP A 67 -2.68 -11.29 0.86
CA TRP A 67 -3.99 -11.85 1.15
C TRP A 67 -4.15 -12.26 2.61
#